data_AF-A0A1W9VCV3-F1
#
_entry.id   AF-A0A1W9VCV3-F1
#
_cell.length_a   1.000
_cell.length_b   1.000
_cell.length_c   1.000
_cell.angle_alpha   90.00
_cell.angle_beta   90.00
_cell.angle_gamma   90.00
#
_symmetry.space_group_name_H-M   'P 1'
#
loop_
_entity.id
_entity.type
_entity.pdbx_description
1 polymer ?
#
loop_
_entity_poly.entity_id
_entity_poly.type
_entity_poly.pdbx_seq_one_letter_code
_entity_poly.pdbx_strand_id
1 'polypeptide(L)'
;MKRQIVLILLLFAGILIQTTILNILPLNISPDLSMIMLVYFSIRYGSATSQVSGFASGLMQDFVSLSPLGFNCFIKTVLGFLTGFFHERLIMDPIIFPIFSVSVVTIFKGILQFLLIELFSIPLSAARVFSSKLLMEILINALLAPIIFQFLKILLDRAFPDRKTL
;
A
#
# COMPACT_ATOMS: atom_id res chain seq x y z
N MET A 1 0.88 15.57 15.37
CA MET A 1 -0.01 14.43 15.76
C MET A 1 -1.30 14.38 14.93
N LYS A 2 -2.06 15.48 14.78
CA LYS A 2 -3.31 15.51 13.97
C LYS A 2 -3.17 14.90 12.57
N ARG A 3 -2.07 15.21 11.86
CA ARG A 3 -1.78 14.64 10.53
C ARG A 3 -1.71 13.12 10.50
N GLN A 4 -0.96 12.50 11.42
CA GLN A 4 -0.79 11.05 11.47
C GLN A 4 -2.13 10.33 11.66
N ILE A 5 -3.00 10.89 12.50
CA ILE A 5 -4.35 10.34 12.74
C ILE A 5 -5.16 10.34 11.43
N VAL A 6 -5.12 11.43 10.66
CA VAL A 6 -5.82 11.51 9.36
C VAL A 6 -5.26 10.48 8.35
N LEU A 7 -3.95 10.31 8.29
CA LEU A 7 -3.34 9.32 7.39
C LEU A 7 -3.75 7.89 7.74
N ILE A 8 -3.76 7.54 9.04
CA ILE A 8 -4.19 6.23 9.52
C ILE A 8 -5.68 6.02 9.21
N LEU A 9 -6.53 7.03 9.40
CA LEU A 9 -7.95 6.96 9.07
C LEU A 9 -8.18 6.77 7.56
N LEU A 10 -7.41 7.44 6.71
CA LEU A 10 -7.48 7.23 5.25
C LEU A 10 -7.09 5.81 4.86
N LEU A 11 -6.00 5.28 5.44
CA LEU A 11 -5.59 3.90 5.22
C LEU A 11 -6.67 2.91 5.65
N PHE A 12 -7.28 3.13 6.81
CA PHE A 12 -8.37 2.30 7.30
C PHE A 12 -9.59 2.36 6.36
N ALA A 13 -9.97 3.55 5.89
CA ALA A 13 -11.05 3.71 4.93
C ALA A 13 -10.76 2.95 3.62
N GLY A 14 -9.53 3.00 3.10
CA GLY A 14 -9.16 2.21 1.92
C GLY A 14 -9.17 0.71 2.15
N ILE A 15 -8.81 0.23 3.36
CA ILE A 15 -8.94 -1.19 3.73
C ILE A 15 -10.42 -1.61 3.70
N LEU A 16 -11.31 -0.80 4.25
CA LEU A 16 -12.75 -1.09 4.19
C LEU A 16 -13.24 -1.12 2.74
N ILE A 17 -12.91 -0.11 1.94
CA ILE A 17 -13.30 -0.05 0.52
C ILE A 17 -12.79 -1.27 -0.25
N GLN A 18 -11.51 -1.64 -0.13
CA GLN A 18 -10.96 -2.80 -0.86
C GLN A 18 -11.61 -4.13 -0.42
N THR A 19 -12.01 -4.26 0.85
CA THR A 19 -12.75 -5.44 1.33
C THR A 19 -14.19 -5.48 0.83
N THR A 20 -14.84 -4.32 0.70
CA THR A 20 -16.17 -4.21 0.09
C THR A 20 -16.13 -4.56 -1.39
N ILE A 21 -15.11 -4.07 -2.11
CA ILE A 21 -14.89 -4.38 -3.53
C ILE A 21 -14.73 -5.90 -3.74
N LEU A 22 -13.94 -6.58 -2.89
CA LEU A 22 -13.80 -8.05 -2.92
C LEU A 22 -15.15 -8.78 -2.81
N ASN A 23 -16.05 -8.29 -1.97
CA ASN A 23 -17.31 -8.97 -1.69
C ASN A 23 -18.37 -8.74 -2.77
N ILE A 24 -18.30 -7.62 -3.49
CA ILE A 24 -19.32 -7.23 -4.48
C ILE A 24 -18.93 -7.69 -5.89
N LEU A 25 -17.64 -7.62 -6.25
CA LEU A 25 -17.20 -7.98 -7.59
C LEU A 25 -16.95 -9.49 -7.68
N PRO A 26 -17.50 -10.18 -8.70
CA PRO A 26 -17.25 -11.60 -8.94
C PRO A 26 -15.81 -11.90 -9.39
N LEU A 27 -15.05 -10.85 -9.68
CA LEU A 27 -13.61 -10.92 -9.90
C LEU A 27 -12.98 -11.10 -8.52
N ASN A 28 -12.53 -12.30 -8.19
CA ASN A 28 -11.78 -12.65 -6.96
C ASN A 28 -10.39 -11.95 -6.86
N ILE A 29 -10.32 -10.69 -7.29
CA ILE A 29 -9.16 -9.83 -7.43
C ILE A 29 -9.59 -8.46 -6.92
N SER A 30 -8.90 -7.93 -5.91
CA SER A 30 -9.14 -6.58 -5.39
C SER A 30 -7.86 -5.79 -5.35
N PRO A 31 -7.92 -4.48 -5.66
CA PRO A 31 -6.79 -3.61 -5.53
C PRO A 31 -6.35 -3.47 -4.08
N ASP A 32 -5.04 -3.34 -3.88
CA ASP A 32 -4.47 -3.00 -2.58
C ASP A 32 -4.42 -1.47 -2.44
N LEU A 33 -5.59 -0.86 -2.23
CA LEU A 33 -5.74 0.58 -2.04
C LEU A 33 -4.87 1.09 -0.91
N SER A 34 -4.77 0.29 0.16
CA SER A 34 -3.96 0.61 1.32
C SER A 34 -2.46 0.71 0.98
N MET A 35 -1.96 -0.15 0.09
CA MET A 35 -0.58 -0.08 -0.38
C MET A 35 -0.33 1.13 -1.28
N ILE A 36 -1.26 1.46 -2.18
CA ILE A 36 -1.15 2.63 -3.06
C ILE A 36 -1.06 3.92 -2.22
N MET A 37 -1.94 4.07 -1.23
CA MET A 37 -1.91 5.21 -0.31
C MET A 37 -0.61 5.26 0.51
N LEU A 38 -0.11 4.11 0.96
CA LEU A 38 1.15 4.03 1.70
C LEU A 38 2.34 4.52 0.86
N VAL A 39 2.41 4.12 -0.42
CA VAL A 39 3.44 4.60 -1.34
C VAL A 39 3.34 6.13 -1.48
N TYR A 40 2.13 6.66 -1.67
CA TYR A 40 1.91 8.11 -1.71
C TYR A 40 2.37 8.83 -0.43
N PHE A 41 2.09 8.28 0.75
CA PHE A 41 2.54 8.88 2.02
C PHE A 41 4.05 8.84 2.17
N SER A 42 4.68 7.80 1.65
CA SER A 42 6.14 7.63 1.65
C SER A 42 6.80 8.69 0.82
N ILE A 43 6.18 9.00 -0.31
CA ILE A 43 6.61 10.04 -1.23
C ILE A 43 6.48 11.42 -0.58
N ARG A 44 5.30 11.71 -0.03
CA ARG A 44 4.96 13.06 0.43
C ARG A 44 5.52 13.42 1.82
N TYR A 45 5.62 12.44 2.71
CA TYR A 45 5.92 12.66 4.13
C TYR A 45 7.16 11.88 4.63
N GLY A 46 7.84 11.16 3.73
CA GLY A 46 9.07 10.44 4.00
C GLY A 46 8.88 9.13 4.78
N SER A 47 10.02 8.44 4.97
CA SER A 47 10.08 7.08 5.52
C SER A 47 9.48 6.94 6.92
N ALA A 48 9.76 7.87 7.84
CA ALA A 48 9.30 7.76 9.24
C ALA A 48 7.76 7.77 9.35
N THR A 49 7.10 8.63 8.57
CA THR A 49 5.63 8.71 8.56
C THR A 49 5.01 7.43 8.01
N SER A 50 5.61 6.88 6.95
CA SER A 50 5.09 5.67 6.30
C SER A 50 5.33 4.40 7.06
N GLN A 51 6.42 4.29 7.82
CA GLN A 51 6.62 3.16 8.73
C GLN A 51 5.51 3.07 9.77
N VAL A 52 5.23 4.19 10.47
CA VAL A 52 4.19 4.24 11.50
C VAL A 52 2.82 3.97 10.90
N SER A 53 2.52 4.59 9.75
CA SER A 53 1.25 4.39 9.05
C SER A 53 1.11 2.96 8.49
N GLY A 54 2.20 2.37 8.02
CA GLY A 54 2.28 1.00 7.51
C GLY A 54 2.09 -0.05 8.60
N PHE A 55 2.74 0.16 9.75
CA PHE A 55 2.55 -0.65 10.93
C PHE A 55 1.08 -0.64 11.39
N ALA A 56 0.51 0.54 11.59
CA ALA A 56 -0.87 0.69 12.04
C ALA A 56 -1.86 0.08 11.04
N SER A 57 -1.75 0.43 9.76
CA SER A 57 -2.67 -0.07 8.72
C SER A 57 -2.49 -1.56 8.44
N GLY A 58 -1.28 -2.10 8.57
CA GLY A 58 -1.04 -3.53 8.41
C GLY A 58 -1.60 -4.34 9.56
N LEU A 59 -1.49 -3.86 10.81
CA LEU A 59 -2.20 -4.48 11.93
C LEU A 59 -3.72 -4.46 11.72
N MET A 60 -4.27 -3.33 11.29
CA MET A 60 -5.71 -3.24 10.98
C MET A 60 -6.11 -4.22 9.88
N GLN A 61 -5.28 -4.39 8.85
CA GLN A 61 -5.54 -5.35 7.78
C GLN A 61 -5.45 -6.80 8.27
N ASP A 62 -4.52 -7.12 9.16
CA ASP A 62 -4.42 -8.45 9.76
C ASP A 62 -5.73 -8.83 10.48
N PHE A 63 -6.32 -7.89 11.23
CA PHE A 63 -7.62 -8.10 11.87
C PHE A 63 -8.76 -8.28 10.86
N VAL A 64 -8.84 -7.42 9.84
CA VAL A 64 -9.95 -7.45 8.86
C VAL A 64 -9.87 -8.68 7.96
N SER A 65 -8.67 -9.08 7.55
CA SER A 65 -8.44 -10.21 6.65
C SER A 65 -8.28 -11.55 7.37
N LEU A 66 -8.45 -11.59 8.71
CA LEU A 66 -8.21 -12.78 9.54
C LEU A 66 -6.85 -13.45 9.25
N SER A 67 -5.86 -12.64 8.89
CA SER A 67 -4.51 -13.11 8.61
C SER A 67 -3.74 -13.29 9.92
N PRO A 68 -2.67 -14.11 9.93
CA PRO A 68 -1.79 -14.20 11.10
C PRO A 68 -1.35 -12.80 11.54
N LEU A 69 -1.54 -12.49 12.83
CA LEU A 69 -1.19 -11.18 13.38
C LEU A 69 0.28 -10.87 13.11
N GLY A 70 0.56 -9.72 12.51
CA GLY A 70 1.91 -9.30 12.17
C GLY A 70 2.28 -9.53 10.71
N PHE A 71 1.51 -10.31 9.93
CA PHE A 71 1.84 -10.63 8.54
C PHE A 71 1.82 -9.39 7.65
N ASN A 72 0.67 -8.73 7.49
CA ASN A 72 0.56 -7.51 6.69
C ASN A 72 1.22 -6.32 7.40
N CYS A 73 1.21 -6.30 8.74
CA CYS A 73 1.94 -5.32 9.53
C CYS A 73 3.43 -5.26 9.16
N PHE A 74 4.12 -6.39 9.16
CA PHE A 74 5.53 -6.46 8.82
C PHE A 74 5.78 -6.01 7.38
N ILE A 75 5.02 -6.57 6.43
CA ILE A 75 5.17 -6.27 5.00
C ILE A 75 5.02 -4.77 4.73
N LYS A 76 3.95 -4.15 5.22
CA LYS A 76 3.71 -2.72 4.99
C LYS A 76 4.70 -1.83 5.71
N THR A 77 5.18 -2.20 6.89
CA THR A 77 6.20 -1.43 7.60
C THR A 77 7.51 -1.42 6.81
N VAL A 78 7.97 -2.59 6.35
CA VAL A 78 9.20 -2.73 5.56
C VAL A 78 9.07 -1.99 4.23
N LEU A 79 7.97 -2.18 3.50
CA LEU A 79 7.77 -1.51 2.22
C LEU A 79 7.57 -0.01 2.37
N GLY A 80 6.90 0.46 3.42
CA GLY A 80 6.79 1.89 3.76
C GLY A 80 8.15 2.51 4.08
N PHE A 81 9.02 1.78 4.78
CA PHE A 81 10.40 2.21 5.00
C PHE A 81 11.18 2.35 3.69
N LEU A 82 11.21 1.27 2.89
CA LEU A 82 11.99 1.21 1.66
C LEU A 82 11.53 2.27 0.66
N THR A 83 10.22 2.38 0.44
CA THR A 83 9.67 3.37 -0.50
C THR A 83 9.96 4.79 -0.06
N GLY A 84 9.81 5.10 1.23
CA GLY A 84 10.11 6.43 1.75
C GLY A 84 11.60 6.76 1.73
N PHE A 85 12.47 5.76 1.84
CA PHE A 85 13.92 5.93 1.76
C PHE A 85 14.39 6.19 0.33
N PHE A 86 13.89 5.41 -0.65
CA PHE A 86 14.30 5.54 -2.04
C PHE A 86 13.63 6.73 -2.76
N HIS A 87 12.46 7.16 -2.30
CA HIS A 87 11.71 8.19 -3.01
C HIS A 87 12.42 9.55 -3.04
N GLU A 88 13.18 9.91 -2.00
CA GLU A 88 13.92 11.18 -1.98
C GLU A 88 14.91 11.33 -3.15
N ARG A 89 15.20 10.25 -3.89
CA ARG A 89 16.16 10.20 -4.99
C ARG A 89 15.55 10.02 -6.38
N LEU A 90 14.23 9.84 -6.49
CA LEU A 90 13.56 9.51 -7.76
C LEU A 90 12.79 10.72 -8.29
N ILE A 91 13.32 11.37 -9.32
CA ILE A 91 12.63 12.44 -10.07
C ILE A 91 12.16 11.83 -11.39
N MET A 92 10.85 11.73 -11.57
CA MET A 92 10.21 11.16 -12.75
C MET A 92 8.91 11.92 -13.05
N ASP A 93 8.34 11.70 -14.24
CA ASP A 93 7.08 12.32 -14.65
C ASP A 93 5.92 12.00 -13.68
N PRO A 94 5.03 12.97 -13.41
CA PRO A 94 3.97 12.84 -12.40
C PRO A 94 2.94 11.73 -12.70
N ILE A 95 2.86 11.25 -13.95
CA ILE A 95 1.96 10.15 -14.36
C ILE A 95 2.68 8.81 -14.35
N ILE A 96 3.91 8.75 -14.86
CA ILE A 96 4.70 7.51 -14.96
C ILE A 96 5.17 7.08 -13.57
N PHE A 97 5.51 8.06 -12.72
CA PHE A 97 6.08 7.82 -11.42
C PHE A 97 5.16 7.03 -10.46
N PRO A 98 3.85 7.37 -10.29
CA PRO A 98 2.92 6.57 -9.50
C PRO A 98 2.79 5.13 -10.00
N ILE A 99 2.66 4.96 -11.32
CA ILE A 99 2.51 3.65 -11.97
C ILE A 99 3.72 2.79 -11.65
N PHE A 100 4.91 3.28 -11.96
CA PHE A 100 6.17 2.56 -11.75
C PHE A 100 6.39 2.21 -10.28
N SER A 101 6.23 3.19 -9.39
CA SER A 101 6.48 3.00 -7.96
C SER A 101 5.56 1.96 -7.34
N VAL A 102 4.26 2.05 -7.64
CA VAL A 102 3.27 1.11 -7.09
C VAL A 102 3.46 -0.29 -7.67
N SER A 103 3.78 -0.43 -8.97
CA SER A 103 4.08 -1.73 -9.57
C SER A 103 5.27 -2.40 -8.89
N VAL A 104 6.39 -1.68 -8.75
CA VAL A 104 7.60 -2.20 -8.09
C VAL A 104 7.29 -2.63 -6.66
N VAL A 105 6.60 -1.79 -5.91
CA VAL A 105 6.25 -2.08 -4.51
C VAL A 105 5.31 -3.29 -4.38
N THR A 106 4.36 -3.44 -5.30
CA THR A 106 3.46 -4.60 -5.32
C THR A 106 4.22 -5.90 -5.62
N ILE A 107 5.25 -5.86 -6.47
CA ILE A 107 6.14 -7.00 -6.72
C ILE A 107 6.92 -7.35 -5.44
N PHE A 108 7.53 -6.37 -4.79
CA PHE A 108 8.25 -6.59 -3.52
C PHE A 108 7.31 -7.10 -2.41
N LYS A 109 6.04 -6.67 -2.41
CA LYS A 109 5.00 -7.22 -1.53
C LYS A 109 4.84 -8.72 -1.74
N GLY A 110 4.70 -9.18 -2.99
CA GLY A 110 4.60 -10.60 -3.32
C GLY A 110 5.83 -11.39 -2.86
N ILE A 111 7.04 -10.84 -3.05
CA ILE A 111 8.29 -11.47 -2.59
C ILE A 111 8.30 -11.61 -1.06
N LEU A 112 7.97 -10.55 -0.32
CA LEU A 112 7.93 -10.59 1.14
C LEU A 112 6.86 -11.56 1.65
N GLN A 113 5.68 -11.58 1.03
CA GLN A 113 4.62 -12.54 1.36
C GLN A 113 5.10 -13.99 1.18
N PHE A 114 5.75 -14.28 0.06
CA PHE A 114 6.33 -15.59 -0.20
C PHE A 114 7.36 -15.99 0.87
N LEU A 115 8.32 -15.10 1.17
CA LEU A 115 9.34 -15.35 2.18
C LEU A 115 8.75 -15.62 3.57
N LEU A 116 7.73 -14.86 3.98
CA LEU A 116 7.09 -15.06 5.27
C LEU A 116 6.30 -16.37 5.33
N ILE A 117 5.59 -16.73 4.26
CA ILE A 117 4.84 -18.00 4.21
C ILE A 117 5.79 -19.19 4.35
N GLU A 118 6.90 -19.18 3.62
CA GLU A 118 7.93 -20.23 3.69
C GLU A 118 8.62 -20.26 5.07
N LEU A 119 9.10 -19.11 5.56
CA LEU A 119 9.82 -19.02 6.83
C LEU A 119 8.99 -19.49 8.02
N PHE A 120 7.71 -19.15 8.05
CA PHE A 120 6.81 -19.50 9.16
C PHE A 120 5.97 -20.76 8.89
N SER A 121 6.19 -21.44 7.75
CA SER A 121 5.45 -22.65 7.36
C SER A 121 3.93 -22.46 7.50
N ILE A 122 3.43 -21.30 7.10
CA ILE A 122 2.01 -20.96 7.20
C ILE A 122 1.24 -21.94 6.30
N PRO A 123 0.08 -22.49 6.72
CA PRO A 123 -0.72 -23.42 5.91
C PRO A 123 -1.44 -22.73 4.73
N LEU A 124 -0.71 -21.86 4.05
CA LEU A 124 -1.05 -21.18 2.81
C LEU A 124 -0.06 -21.67 1.76
N SER A 125 -0.55 -22.06 0.59
CA SER A 125 0.36 -22.47 -0.49
C SER A 125 1.14 -21.26 -0.98
N ALA A 126 2.46 -21.25 -0.76
CA ALA A 126 3.36 -20.19 -1.22
C ALA A 126 3.30 -20.02 -2.76
N ALA A 127 3.05 -21.11 -3.49
CA ALA A 127 2.83 -21.07 -4.94
C ALA A 127 1.58 -20.25 -5.35
N ARG A 128 0.60 -20.06 -4.46
CA ARG A 128 -0.56 -19.18 -4.75
C ARG A 128 -0.20 -17.69 -4.72
N VAL A 129 0.93 -17.32 -4.10
CA VAL A 129 1.40 -15.93 -4.08
C VAL A 129 1.77 -15.48 -5.49
N PHE A 130 2.51 -16.30 -6.24
CA PHE A 130 2.87 -16.03 -7.64
C PHE A 130 1.83 -16.57 -8.62
N SER A 131 0.55 -16.33 -8.34
CA SER A 131 -0.55 -16.70 -9.24
C SER A 131 -0.92 -15.56 -10.19
N SER A 132 -1.81 -15.85 -11.15
CA SER A 132 -2.43 -14.83 -12.00
C SER A 132 -3.10 -13.70 -11.21
N LYS A 133 -3.43 -13.92 -9.93
CA LYS A 133 -3.94 -12.89 -9.04
C LYS A 133 -2.92 -11.79 -8.77
N LEU A 134 -1.65 -12.10 -8.54
CA LEU A 134 -0.60 -11.11 -8.32
C LEU A 134 -0.42 -10.24 -9.57
N LEU A 135 -0.41 -10.85 -10.75
CA LEU A 135 -0.31 -10.13 -12.01
C LEU A 135 -1.47 -9.13 -12.16
N MET A 136 -2.70 -9.58 -11.92
CA MET A 136 -3.87 -8.72 -11.98
C MET A 136 -3.84 -7.62 -10.91
N GLU A 137 -3.38 -7.94 -9.70
CA GLU A 137 -3.20 -6.97 -8.63
C GLU A 137 -2.21 -5.87 -9.04
N ILE A 138 -1.06 -6.24 -9.61
CA ILE A 138 -0.07 -5.29 -10.12
C ILE A 138 -0.69 -4.39 -11.19
N LEU A 139 -1.41 -4.96 -12.16
CA LEU A 139 -2.03 -4.20 -13.24
C LEU A 139 -3.09 -3.22 -12.72
N ILE A 140 -3.98 -3.67 -11.85
CA ILE A 140 -5.05 -2.82 -11.29
C ILE A 140 -4.43 -1.74 -10.40
N ASN A 141 -3.48 -2.10 -9.52
CA ASN A 141 -2.82 -1.11 -8.66
C ASN A 141 -2.07 -0.07 -9.49
N ALA A 142 -1.38 -0.48 -10.55
CA ALA A 142 -0.67 0.42 -11.47
C ALA A 142 -1.63 1.39 -12.17
N LEU A 143 -2.77 0.89 -12.65
CA LEU A 143 -3.80 1.71 -13.32
C LEU A 143 -4.45 2.70 -12.35
N LEU A 144 -4.73 2.27 -11.12
CA LEU A 144 -5.37 3.09 -10.09
C LEU A 144 -4.41 4.08 -9.42
N ALA A 145 -3.10 3.80 -9.42
CA ALA A 145 -2.08 4.63 -8.79
C ALA A 145 -2.17 6.13 -9.15
N PRO A 146 -2.15 6.54 -10.44
CA PRO A 146 -2.20 7.96 -10.80
C PRO A 146 -3.51 8.62 -10.35
N ILE A 147 -4.64 7.91 -10.44
CA ILE A 147 -5.97 8.42 -10.04
C ILE A 147 -5.99 8.66 -8.52
N ILE A 148 -5.55 7.67 -7.74
CA ILE A 148 -5.53 7.74 -6.28
C ILE A 148 -4.53 8.79 -5.82
N PHE A 149 -3.36 8.89 -6.44
CA PHE A 149 -2.37 9.91 -6.09
C PHE A 149 -2.91 11.32 -6.30
N GLN A 150 -3.59 11.57 -7.41
CA GLN A 150 -4.20 12.87 -7.69
C GLN A 150 -5.32 13.18 -6.70
N PHE A 151 -6.16 12.20 -6.38
CA PHE A 151 -7.20 12.33 -5.37
C PHE A 151 -6.63 12.68 -3.98
N LEU A 152 -5.61 11.92 -3.54
CA LEU A 152 -4.93 12.16 -2.27
C LEU A 152 -4.22 13.51 -2.24
N LYS A 153 -3.62 13.93 -3.35
CA LYS A 153 -3.00 15.26 -3.48
C LYS A 153 -4.02 16.35 -3.19
N ILE A 154 -5.15 16.35 -3.90
CA ILE A 154 -6.21 17.35 -3.72
C ILE A 154 -6.76 17.33 -2.29
N LEU A 155 -7.04 16.14 -1.75
CA LEU A 155 -7.61 15.98 -0.42
C LEU A 155 -6.67 16.47 0.68
N LEU A 156 -5.40 16.06 0.61
CA LEU A 156 -4.40 16.38 1.63
C LEU A 156 -3.87 17.80 1.50
N ASP A 157 -3.81 18.39 0.31
CA ASP A 157 -3.47 19.82 0.13
C ASP A 157 -4.52 20.72 0.80
N ARG A 158 -5.80 20.33 0.77
CA ARG A 158 -6.88 21.04 1.46
C ARG A 158 -6.83 20.87 2.98
N ALA A 159 -6.53 19.65 3.44
CA ALA A 159 -6.49 19.34 4.88
C ALA A 159 -5.22 19.86 5.57
N PHE A 160 -4.08 19.81 4.86
CA PHE A 160 -2.76 20.18 5.34
C PHE A 160 -2.01 20.95 4.23
N PRO A 161 -2.19 22.28 4.15
CA PRO A 161 -1.48 23.13 3.22
C PRO A 161 0.00 23.33 3.64
N ASP A 162 0.73 22.24 3.85
CA ASP A 162 2.17 22.28 4.11
C ASP A 162 2.91 22.35 2.76
N ARG A 163 3.52 23.52 2.51
CA ARG A 163 4.32 23.86 1.32
C ARG A 163 5.49 22.89 1.13
N LYS A 164 5.39 21.97 0.19
CA LYS A 164 6.47 21.40 -0.65
C LYS A 164 5.81 20.52 -1.71
N THR A 165 5.18 21.18 -2.67
CA THR A 165 4.71 20.54 -3.89
C THR A 165 5.92 20.22 -4.76
N LEU A 166 6.12 18.93 -5.04
CA LEU A 166 6.71 18.49 -6.30
C LEU A 166 5.85 19.00 -7.47
#